data_AF-A0A6A4ZVT3-F1
#
_entry.id   AF-A0A6A4ZVT3-F1
#
_cell.length_a   1.000
_cell.length_b   1.000
_cell.length_c   1.000
_cell.angle_alpha   90.00
_cell.angle_beta   90.00
_cell.angle_gamma   90.00
#
_symmetry.space_group_name_H-M   'P 1'
#
loop_
_entity.id
_entity.type
_entity.pdbx_description
1 polymer ?
#
loop_
_entity_poly.entity_id
_entity_poly.type
_entity_poly.pdbx_seq_one_letter_code
_entity_poly.pdbx_strand_id
1 'polypeptide(L)'
;MSVTEATHMVNEYRQSVNEVHVGRSAVYSSSLRMKPLVTPLVRQKQGNADQDSAWAIARNGHAQQFATRLGIWSGNDGACPPYLDKAQLTPIEITQVVVWDETHKAVLVGDYGWAEVPKKSCLNMKFTEEARFSFGCAVIELDGGAKVGRRCTPFVYSGQWILTIEEMDRHINAEVRRVQALPGVSSPWVTGHRSTNDGTTLIIFVVNYKCIFENDCASRLKGIGKKLLDELAKVGITTVQDIANIPSEEIPGIVAQLHGISLRSMQKFKHTAQTANHGSYVPRLVDHKKTDNPYESLFGTTWRDQIVKSTGMKSSVCMTTMVEHIIQASSRVMAETKHADDWVFMHDALSQMTCTSTIAWMKEMGYYRRWVLPELGLNSKTRYAGRPVGNSPEPWDCSLNKDVDDCFHRHRVATLGLPRDSPLKFCASTPKRLESAYFRLMDPSLGDDVGCPTSNRIIQDVTKCLTTHVLAVIGANGAIVPGLGSRTGHRRVDGVERRGGHRIKLCQSAGVWYHEDA
;
A
#
# COMPACT_ATOMS: atom_id res chain seq x y z
N MET A 1 12.15 -36.56 10.70
CA MET A 1 12.30 -38.03 10.81
C MET A 1 13.14 -38.32 12.04
N SER A 2 12.61 -39.08 12.98
CA SER A 2 13.35 -39.48 14.17
C SER A 2 14.43 -40.51 13.81
N VAL A 3 15.49 -40.61 14.62
CA VAL A 3 16.51 -41.67 14.44
C VAL A 3 15.87 -43.07 14.55
N THR A 4 14.78 -43.20 15.30
CA THR A 4 14.01 -44.45 15.44
C THR A 4 13.35 -44.84 14.12
N GLU A 5 12.62 -43.92 13.48
CA GLU A 5 11.99 -44.15 12.17
C GLU A 5 13.05 -44.42 11.09
N ALA A 6 14.12 -43.64 11.07
CA ALA A 6 15.21 -43.86 10.12
C ALA A 6 15.88 -45.24 10.31
N THR A 7 16.00 -45.72 11.55
CA THR A 7 16.55 -47.05 11.83
C THR A 7 15.61 -48.15 11.35
N HIS A 8 14.31 -47.96 11.48
CA HIS A 8 13.31 -48.89 10.95
C HIS A 8 13.39 -49.00 9.42
N MET A 9 13.34 -47.86 8.72
CA MET A 9 13.41 -47.83 7.25
C MET A 9 14.73 -48.37 6.70
N VAL A 10 15.86 -48.08 7.36
CA VAL A 10 17.16 -48.63 6.97
C VAL A 10 17.18 -50.15 7.12
N ASN A 11 16.58 -50.68 8.20
CA ASN A 11 16.53 -52.11 8.41
C ASN A 11 15.54 -52.82 7.47
N GLU A 12 14.40 -52.22 7.13
CA GLU A 12 13.50 -52.73 6.08
C GLU A 12 14.22 -52.85 4.73
N TYR A 13 14.96 -51.81 4.33
CA TYR A 13 15.75 -51.86 3.10
C TYR A 13 16.84 -52.93 3.17
N ARG A 14 17.60 -53.01 4.28
CA ARG A 14 18.65 -54.02 4.47
C ARG A 14 18.09 -55.43 4.43
N GLN A 15 16.93 -55.67 5.02
CA GLN A 15 16.22 -56.94 4.93
C GLN A 15 15.85 -57.27 3.47
N SER A 16 15.42 -56.30 2.69
CA SER A 16 15.10 -56.49 1.25
C SER A 16 16.30 -56.87 0.38
N VAL A 17 17.52 -56.53 0.82
CA VAL A 17 18.78 -56.88 0.13
C VAL A 17 19.57 -57.97 0.87
N ASN A 18 18.92 -58.69 1.80
CA ASN A 18 19.48 -59.79 2.58
C ASN A 18 20.72 -59.41 3.42
N GLU A 19 20.77 -58.17 3.89
CA GLU A 19 21.79 -57.65 4.79
C GLU A 19 21.33 -57.66 6.27
N VAL A 20 22.29 -57.83 7.18
CA VAL A 20 22.04 -57.85 8.63
C VAL A 20 21.54 -56.49 9.12
N HIS A 21 20.55 -56.50 10.00
CA HIS A 21 20.05 -55.31 10.69
C HIS A 21 21.16 -54.55 11.41
N VAL A 22 21.02 -53.22 11.43
CA VAL A 22 21.90 -52.32 12.16
C VAL A 22 21.18 -51.64 13.31
N GLY A 23 21.92 -51.41 14.38
CA GLY A 23 21.40 -50.70 15.56
C GLY A 23 21.27 -49.19 15.33
N ARG A 24 20.47 -48.55 16.19
CA ARG A 24 20.22 -47.10 16.17
C ARG A 24 21.49 -46.26 16.17
N SER A 25 22.52 -46.69 16.89
CA SER A 25 23.82 -46.01 16.95
C SER A 25 24.55 -45.98 15.61
N ALA A 26 24.45 -47.06 14.82
CA ALA A 26 25.08 -47.15 13.50
C ALA A 26 24.39 -46.22 12.50
N VAL A 27 23.06 -46.19 12.51
CA VAL A 27 22.25 -45.28 11.68
C VAL A 27 22.50 -43.82 12.07
N TYR A 28 22.52 -43.52 13.37
CA TYR A 28 22.86 -42.18 13.88
C TYR A 28 24.26 -41.73 13.45
N SER A 29 25.27 -42.58 13.64
CA SER A 29 26.66 -42.27 13.27
C SER A 29 26.81 -42.08 11.76
N SER A 30 26.10 -42.88 10.96
CA SER A 30 26.05 -42.69 9.51
C SER A 30 25.39 -41.37 9.13
N SER A 31 24.28 -41.02 9.79
CA SER A 31 23.60 -39.74 9.58
C SER A 31 24.51 -38.56 9.86
N LEU A 32 25.34 -38.59 10.92
CA LEU A 32 26.32 -37.55 11.22
C LEU A 32 27.43 -37.46 10.17
N ARG A 33 27.89 -38.61 9.64
CA ARG A 33 28.91 -38.64 8.56
C ARG A 33 28.41 -38.08 7.24
N MET A 34 27.09 -38.16 6.98
CA MET A 34 26.46 -37.51 5.83
C MET A 34 26.44 -35.98 5.94
N LYS A 35 26.94 -35.40 7.04
CA LYS A 35 26.95 -33.95 7.32
C LYS A 35 25.57 -33.35 7.06
N PRO A 36 24.53 -33.86 7.74
CA PRO A 36 23.17 -33.45 7.47
C PRO A 36 23.05 -31.97 7.85
N LEU A 37 22.25 -31.22 7.10
CA LEU A 37 21.98 -29.83 7.44
C LEU A 37 21.14 -29.80 8.73
N VAL A 38 21.81 -29.67 9.88
CA VAL A 38 21.17 -29.55 11.19
C VAL A 38 20.74 -28.09 11.37
N THR A 39 19.45 -27.84 11.26
CA THR A 39 18.89 -26.51 11.57
C THR A 39 18.36 -26.51 13.00
N PRO A 40 18.82 -25.61 13.89
CA PRO A 40 18.21 -25.46 15.20
C PRO A 40 16.72 -25.17 15.05
N LEU A 41 15.86 -25.89 15.79
CA LEU A 41 14.45 -25.53 15.92
C LEU A 41 14.38 -24.25 16.76
N VAL A 42 14.58 -23.12 16.11
CA VAL A 42 14.31 -21.82 16.71
C VAL A 42 12.81 -21.70 16.88
N ARG A 43 12.36 -21.10 18.00
CA ARG A 43 10.95 -20.76 18.20
C ARG A 43 10.47 -20.03 16.95
N GLN A 44 9.48 -20.61 16.27
CA GLN A 44 8.93 -20.01 15.05
C GLN A 44 8.37 -18.62 15.40
N LYS A 45 8.47 -17.69 14.44
CA LYS A 45 7.95 -16.32 14.62
C LYS A 45 6.44 -16.32 14.89
N GLN A 46 5.72 -17.33 14.41
CA GLN A 46 4.28 -17.52 14.58
C GLN A 46 3.95 -19.00 14.73
N GLY A 47 2.85 -19.30 15.43
CA GLY A 47 2.36 -20.65 15.68
C GLY A 47 3.06 -21.40 16.82
N ASN A 48 2.46 -22.52 17.24
CA ASN A 48 3.03 -23.44 18.21
C ASN A 48 2.71 -24.90 17.84
N ALA A 49 3.69 -25.78 17.93
CA ALA A 49 3.51 -27.22 17.74
C ALA A 49 2.94 -27.90 19.01
N ASP A 50 3.05 -27.22 20.15
CA ASP A 50 2.44 -27.65 21.40
C ASP A 50 0.93 -27.36 21.39
N GLN A 51 0.15 -28.44 21.35
CA GLN A 51 -1.32 -28.45 21.36
C GLN A 51 -1.91 -27.89 22.67
N ASP A 52 -1.17 -27.96 23.78
CA ASP A 52 -1.62 -27.44 25.08
C ASP A 52 -1.31 -25.95 25.27
N SER A 53 -0.64 -25.35 24.29
CA SER A 53 -0.32 -23.92 24.36
C SER A 53 -1.57 -23.06 24.23
N ALA A 54 -1.58 -21.90 24.92
CA ALA A 54 -2.68 -20.94 24.85
C ALA A 54 -3.03 -20.50 23.42
N TRP A 55 -2.05 -20.50 22.50
CA TRP A 55 -2.28 -20.22 21.08
C TRP A 55 -3.00 -21.38 20.38
N ALA A 56 -2.56 -22.62 20.58
CA ALA A 56 -3.16 -23.79 19.94
C ALA A 56 -4.60 -24.01 20.42
N ILE A 57 -4.85 -23.89 21.73
CA ILE A 57 -6.20 -23.96 22.30
C ILE A 57 -7.12 -22.89 21.68
N ALA A 58 -6.65 -21.63 21.63
CA ALA A 58 -7.43 -20.53 21.06
C ALA A 58 -7.72 -20.72 19.57
N ARG A 59 -6.71 -21.20 18.81
CA ARG A 59 -6.82 -21.51 17.38
C ARG A 59 -7.77 -22.67 17.13
N ASN A 60 -7.73 -23.71 17.96
CA ASN A 60 -8.64 -24.86 17.86
C ASN A 60 -10.08 -24.41 18.06
N GLY A 61 -10.37 -23.66 19.13
CA GLY A 61 -11.71 -23.15 19.38
C GLY A 61 -12.22 -22.24 18.25
N HIS A 62 -11.33 -21.41 17.67
CA HIS A 62 -11.68 -20.57 16.52
C HIS A 62 -11.96 -21.39 15.26
N ALA A 63 -11.14 -22.40 14.97
CA ALA A 63 -11.34 -23.31 13.85
C ALA A 63 -12.62 -24.13 14.00
N GLN A 64 -12.90 -24.66 15.19
CA GLN A 64 -14.14 -25.38 15.51
C GLN A 64 -15.37 -24.48 15.31
N GLN A 65 -15.39 -23.27 15.88
CA GLN A 65 -16.50 -22.35 15.72
C GLN A 65 -16.71 -21.98 14.24
N PHE A 66 -15.65 -21.69 13.51
CA PHE A 66 -15.75 -21.38 12.07
C PHE A 66 -16.29 -22.57 11.27
N ALA A 67 -15.81 -23.79 11.54
CA ALA A 67 -16.29 -25.01 10.90
C ALA A 67 -17.76 -25.32 11.24
N THR A 68 -18.20 -25.05 12.48
CA THR A 68 -19.61 -25.16 12.87
C THR A 68 -20.47 -24.18 12.07
N ARG A 69 -20.03 -22.93 11.93
CA ARG A 69 -20.76 -21.88 11.17
C ARG A 69 -20.89 -22.23 9.69
N LEU A 70 -19.89 -22.88 9.11
CA LEU A 70 -19.92 -23.44 7.76
C LEU A 70 -20.73 -24.74 7.64
N GLY A 71 -21.16 -25.34 8.75
CA GLY A 71 -21.91 -26.59 8.77
C GLY A 71 -21.10 -27.84 8.39
N ILE A 72 -19.76 -27.75 8.39
CA ILE A 72 -18.86 -28.86 8.01
C ILE A 72 -18.32 -29.63 9.22
N TRP A 73 -18.62 -29.16 10.43
CA TRP A 73 -18.25 -29.82 11.67
C TRP A 73 -19.43 -29.82 12.64
N SER A 74 -19.71 -31.00 13.17
CA SER A 74 -20.59 -31.22 14.32
C SER A 74 -19.70 -31.75 15.42
N GLY A 75 -19.66 -31.07 16.57
CA GLY A 75 -18.84 -31.49 17.70
C GLY A 75 -19.16 -32.90 18.20
N ASN A 76 -18.41 -33.37 19.18
CA ASN A 76 -18.68 -34.67 19.80
C ASN A 76 -20.02 -34.64 20.56
N ASP A 77 -20.69 -35.79 20.69
CA ASP A 77 -22.06 -35.99 21.23
C ASP A 77 -22.29 -35.63 22.72
N GLY A 78 -21.55 -34.65 23.26
CA GLY A 78 -21.68 -34.14 24.63
C GLY A 78 -22.34 -32.76 24.71
N ALA A 79 -22.38 -32.20 25.93
CA ALA A 79 -22.85 -30.83 26.16
C ALA A 79 -21.97 -29.82 25.39
N CYS A 80 -22.50 -29.31 24.28
CA CYS A 80 -21.80 -28.37 23.42
C CYS A 80 -21.79 -26.98 24.06
N PRO A 81 -20.63 -26.32 24.25
CA PRO A 81 -20.58 -24.94 24.71
C PRO A 81 -21.35 -24.01 23.74
N PRO A 82 -21.97 -22.92 24.22
CA PRO A 82 -22.72 -21.99 23.38
C PRO A 82 -21.97 -21.52 22.14
N TYR A 83 -20.67 -21.25 22.28
CA TYR A 83 -19.80 -20.80 21.18
C TYR A 83 -19.48 -21.88 20.13
N LEU A 84 -19.95 -23.11 20.30
CA LEU A 84 -19.89 -24.21 19.33
C LEU A 84 -21.29 -24.75 18.96
N ASP A 85 -22.36 -24.19 19.54
CA ASP A 85 -23.73 -24.59 19.27
C ASP A 85 -24.21 -23.99 17.94
N LYS A 86 -24.45 -24.86 16.96
CA LYS A 86 -24.93 -24.46 15.62
C LYS A 86 -26.23 -23.66 15.66
N ALA A 87 -27.10 -23.90 16.67
CA ALA A 87 -28.35 -23.16 16.79
C ALA A 87 -28.16 -21.72 17.31
N GLN A 88 -27.03 -21.43 17.95
CA GLN A 88 -26.72 -20.10 18.51
C GLN A 88 -25.75 -19.29 17.66
N LEU A 89 -24.95 -19.95 16.83
CA LEU A 89 -23.95 -19.30 15.97
C LEU A 89 -24.56 -18.78 14.67
N THR A 90 -24.04 -17.65 14.18
CA THR A 90 -24.44 -17.13 12.88
C THR A 90 -23.89 -18.03 11.75
N PRO A 91 -24.75 -18.66 10.93
CA PRO A 91 -24.30 -19.49 9.82
C PRO A 91 -23.58 -18.63 8.76
N ILE A 92 -22.59 -19.23 8.09
CA ILE A 92 -21.86 -18.60 6.98
C ILE A 92 -21.75 -19.60 5.83
N GLU A 93 -21.83 -19.11 4.59
CA GLU A 93 -21.47 -19.88 3.40
C GLU A 93 -20.09 -19.49 2.86
N ILE A 94 -19.37 -20.42 2.21
CA ILE A 94 -18.10 -20.09 1.54
C ILE A 94 -18.29 -18.96 0.52
N THR A 95 -19.44 -18.94 -0.16
CA THR A 95 -19.81 -17.94 -1.16
C THR A 95 -20.14 -16.57 -0.59
N GLN A 96 -20.21 -16.46 0.75
CA GLN A 96 -20.44 -15.22 1.50
C GLN A 96 -19.11 -14.58 1.96
N VAL A 97 -17.99 -15.31 1.90
CA VAL A 97 -16.71 -14.89 2.48
C VAL A 97 -15.77 -14.31 1.43
N VAL A 98 -15.30 -13.08 1.67
CA VAL A 98 -14.20 -12.47 0.92
C VAL A 98 -12.91 -12.57 1.76
N VAL A 99 -11.88 -13.21 1.22
CA VAL A 99 -10.61 -13.44 1.91
C VAL A 99 -9.60 -12.36 1.52
N TRP A 100 -9.02 -11.70 2.52
CA TRP A 100 -7.97 -10.70 2.37
C TRP A 100 -6.72 -11.08 3.16
N ASP A 101 -5.56 -10.70 2.64
CA ASP A 101 -4.26 -10.89 3.29
C ASP A 101 -3.25 -9.81 2.88
N GLU A 102 -2.29 -9.54 3.76
CA GLU A 102 -1.18 -8.60 3.55
C GLU A 102 0.03 -9.33 2.94
N THR A 103 0.58 -8.81 1.83
CA THR A 103 1.83 -9.35 1.28
C THR A 103 2.83 -8.26 0.91
N HIS A 104 4.10 -8.54 1.21
CA HIS A 104 5.23 -7.69 0.84
C HIS A 104 6.09 -8.41 -0.20
N LYS A 105 6.50 -7.68 -1.25
CA LYS A 105 7.31 -8.20 -2.35
C LYS A 105 8.62 -7.42 -2.42
N ALA A 106 9.73 -8.14 -2.33
CA ALA A 106 11.05 -7.55 -2.35
C ALA A 106 11.40 -7.00 -3.74
N VAL A 107 11.96 -5.80 -3.78
CA VAL A 107 12.56 -5.25 -5.00
C VAL A 107 13.86 -5.98 -5.31
N LEU A 108 14.04 -6.36 -6.58
CA LEU A 108 15.22 -7.07 -7.07
C LEU A 108 15.97 -6.18 -8.06
N VAL A 109 17.21 -5.83 -7.71
CA VAL A 109 18.11 -5.06 -8.59
C VAL A 109 19.01 -6.03 -9.35
N GLY A 110 18.80 -6.13 -10.66
CA GLY A 110 19.55 -6.97 -11.60
C GLY A 110 18.64 -7.75 -12.56
N ASP A 111 19.00 -7.81 -13.85
CA ASP A 111 18.27 -8.57 -14.87
C ASP A 111 18.66 -10.06 -14.81
N TYR A 112 17.66 -10.95 -14.83
CA TYR A 112 17.87 -12.37 -15.03
C TYR A 112 18.15 -12.62 -16.50
N GLY A 113 19.35 -13.09 -16.84
CA GLY A 113 19.57 -13.90 -18.04
C GLY A 113 19.62 -15.35 -17.60
N TRP A 114 18.73 -16.20 -18.12
CA TRP A 114 18.69 -17.65 -17.86
C TRP A 114 19.80 -18.42 -18.63
N ALA A 115 20.99 -17.85 -18.74
CA ALA A 115 22.17 -18.60 -19.19
C ALA A 115 22.92 -19.08 -17.96
N GLU A 116 23.34 -20.35 -17.97
CA GLU A 116 24.20 -20.96 -16.95
C GLU A 116 25.45 -20.10 -16.70
N VAL A 117 25.37 -19.20 -15.72
CA VAL A 117 26.53 -18.49 -15.20
C VAL A 117 26.47 -18.58 -13.68
N PRO A 118 27.42 -19.28 -13.03
CA PRO A 118 27.45 -19.39 -11.58
C PRO A 118 28.02 -18.09 -11.01
N LYS A 119 27.21 -17.04 -10.88
CA LYS A 119 27.50 -15.83 -10.09
C LYS A 119 26.23 -15.04 -9.85
N LYS A 120 25.88 -14.81 -8.57
CA LYS A 120 24.75 -13.98 -8.12
C LYS A 120 24.73 -12.64 -8.88
N SER A 121 23.86 -12.53 -9.88
CA SER A 121 23.62 -11.31 -10.67
C SER A 121 22.63 -10.35 -10.00
N CYS A 122 22.00 -10.79 -8.90
CA CYS A 122 21.18 -9.95 -8.04
C CYS A 122 21.98 -9.48 -6.82
N LEU A 123 22.08 -8.16 -6.66
CA LEU A 123 22.50 -7.56 -5.40
C LEU A 123 21.28 -7.53 -4.48
N ASN A 124 21.21 -8.47 -3.54
CA ASN A 124 20.31 -8.33 -2.39
C ASN A 124 20.77 -7.11 -1.60
N MET A 125 20.05 -6.00 -1.68
CA MET A 125 20.35 -4.83 -0.87
C MET A 125 20.01 -5.13 0.60
N LYS A 126 20.85 -4.63 1.51
CA LYS A 126 20.68 -4.78 2.96
C LYS A 126 19.37 -4.14 3.47
N PHE A 127 18.84 -3.17 2.72
CA PHE A 127 17.53 -2.56 2.92
C PHE A 127 16.85 -2.51 1.55
N THR A 128 16.10 -3.55 1.19
CA THR A 128 15.29 -3.50 -0.03
C THR A 128 14.04 -2.71 0.28
N GLU A 129 13.73 -1.71 -0.56
CA GLU A 129 12.38 -1.19 -0.61
C GLU A 129 11.44 -2.36 -0.98
N GLU A 130 10.27 -2.42 -0.39
CA GLU A 130 9.28 -3.45 -0.65
C GLU A 130 8.07 -2.82 -1.33
N ALA A 131 7.53 -3.52 -2.32
CA ALA A 131 6.18 -3.25 -2.76
C ALA A 131 5.21 -3.94 -1.79
N ARG A 132 4.24 -3.20 -1.26
CA ARG A 132 3.36 -3.68 -0.19
C ARG A 132 1.91 -3.62 -0.64
N PHE A 133 1.23 -4.76 -0.47
CA PHE A 133 -0.12 -4.99 -0.97
C PHE A 133 -1.01 -5.58 0.11
N SER A 134 -2.32 -5.37 -0.03
CA SER A 134 -3.32 -6.30 0.49
C SER A 134 -4.13 -6.84 -0.69
N PHE A 135 -4.16 -8.17 -0.82
CA PHE A 135 -4.86 -8.87 -1.89
C PHE A 135 -6.16 -9.48 -1.37
N GLY A 136 -7.20 -9.44 -2.19
CA GLY A 136 -8.52 -9.96 -1.86
C GLY A 136 -9.04 -10.91 -2.95
N CYS A 137 -9.74 -11.97 -2.56
CA CYS A 137 -10.47 -12.84 -3.48
C CYS A 137 -11.73 -13.41 -2.82
N ALA A 138 -12.69 -13.85 -3.63
CA ALA A 138 -13.89 -14.53 -3.17
C ALA A 138 -14.26 -15.64 -4.15
N VAL A 139 -14.96 -16.66 -3.63
CA VAL A 139 -15.78 -17.53 -4.46
C VAL A 139 -17.19 -16.96 -4.40
N ILE A 140 -17.81 -16.73 -5.54
CA ILE A 140 -19.19 -16.27 -5.62
C ILE A 140 -20.05 -17.30 -6.34
N GLU A 141 -21.36 -17.21 -6.13
CA GLU A 141 -22.36 -17.99 -6.84
C GLU A 141 -23.17 -17.06 -7.73
N LEU A 142 -23.16 -17.34 -9.03
CA LEU A 142 -23.94 -16.62 -10.03
C LEU A 142 -25.38 -17.14 -10.09
N ASP A 143 -26.26 -16.34 -10.71
CA ASP A 143 -27.60 -16.77 -11.06
C ASP A 143 -27.55 -18.05 -11.91
N GLY A 144 -28.09 -19.15 -11.36
CA GLY A 144 -27.99 -20.50 -11.95
C GLY A 144 -27.07 -21.46 -11.18
N GLY A 145 -26.45 -21.03 -10.08
CA GLY A 145 -25.69 -21.89 -9.17
C GLY A 145 -24.24 -22.17 -9.59
N ALA A 146 -23.77 -21.56 -10.67
CA ALA A 146 -22.38 -21.67 -11.10
C ALA A 146 -21.46 -20.90 -10.14
N LYS A 147 -20.37 -21.54 -9.72
CA LYS A 147 -19.36 -20.91 -8.85
C LYS A 147 -18.24 -20.28 -9.66
N VAL A 148 -17.89 -19.06 -9.31
CA VAL A 148 -16.81 -18.30 -9.96
C VAL A 148 -15.87 -17.72 -8.90
N GLY A 149 -14.57 -17.85 -9.11
CA GLY A 149 -13.56 -17.19 -8.30
C GLY A 149 -13.28 -15.79 -8.84
N ARG A 150 -13.45 -14.76 -8.00
CA ARG A 150 -13.20 -13.36 -8.36
C ARG A 150 -12.05 -12.77 -7.56
N ARG A 151 -11.20 -12.00 -8.24
CA ARG A 151 -10.17 -11.17 -7.61
C ARG A 151 -10.77 -9.84 -7.19
N CYS A 152 -10.35 -9.34 -6.03
CA CYS A 152 -10.61 -7.96 -5.62
C CYS A 152 -9.51 -7.05 -6.18
N THR A 153 -9.83 -5.77 -6.39
CA THR A 153 -8.81 -4.75 -6.67
C THR A 153 -7.82 -4.69 -5.50
N PRO A 154 -6.50 -4.83 -5.72
CA PRO A 154 -5.50 -4.74 -4.65
C PRO A 154 -5.50 -3.38 -3.95
N PHE A 155 -5.22 -3.39 -2.65
CA PHE A 155 -4.81 -2.18 -1.93
C PHE A 155 -3.29 -2.06 -1.97
N VAL A 156 -2.75 -0.87 -2.22
CA VAL A 156 -1.30 -0.63 -2.28
C VAL A 156 -0.89 0.50 -1.34
N TYR A 157 0.15 0.23 -0.57
CA TYR A 157 0.73 1.15 0.41
C TYR A 157 2.26 1.04 0.44
N SER A 158 2.87 0.71 -0.71
CA SER A 158 4.32 0.69 -0.86
C SER A 158 4.95 2.02 -0.46
N GLY A 159 6.07 1.96 0.27
CA GLY A 159 6.72 3.16 0.81
C GLY A 159 5.97 3.83 1.95
N GLN A 160 4.84 3.27 2.39
CA GLN A 160 4.06 3.73 3.53
C GLN A 160 4.06 2.71 4.66
N TRP A 161 3.92 3.23 5.89
CA TRP A 161 3.64 2.45 7.08
C TRP A 161 2.18 2.58 7.45
N ILE A 162 1.52 1.45 7.70
CA ILE A 162 0.15 1.46 8.20
C ILE A 162 0.18 1.82 9.68
N LEU A 163 -0.55 2.87 10.03
CA LEU A 163 -0.64 3.43 11.37
C LEU A 163 -2.05 3.24 11.94
N THR A 164 -2.14 3.12 13.26
CA THR A 164 -3.41 3.28 13.99
C THR A 164 -3.94 4.71 13.88
N ILE A 165 -5.21 4.92 14.22
CA ILE A 165 -5.83 6.26 14.24
C ILE A 165 -5.04 7.21 15.16
N GLU A 166 -4.68 6.75 16.37
CA GLU A 166 -3.92 7.55 17.34
C GLU A 166 -2.49 7.88 16.87
N GLU A 167 -1.83 6.95 16.16
CA GLU A 167 -0.54 7.22 15.53
C GLU A 167 -0.66 8.24 14.40
N MET A 168 -1.72 8.13 13.58
CA MET A 168 -1.99 9.09 12.51
C MET A 168 -2.22 10.49 13.06
N ASP A 169 -3.00 10.63 14.13
CA ASP A 169 -3.23 11.92 14.80
C ASP A 169 -1.93 12.52 15.36
N ARG A 170 -1.04 11.68 15.91
CA ARG A 170 0.28 12.14 16.36
C ARG A 170 1.13 12.66 15.19
N HIS A 171 1.09 11.99 14.03
CA HIS A 171 1.79 12.43 12.83
C HIS A 171 1.22 13.74 12.27
N ILE A 172 -0.11 13.87 12.22
CA ILE A 172 -0.81 15.11 11.85
C ILE A 172 -0.37 16.27 12.74
N ASN A 173 -0.36 16.06 14.06
CA ASN A 173 0.06 17.08 15.02
C ASN A 173 1.54 17.45 14.86
N ALA A 174 2.41 16.47 14.58
CA ALA A 174 3.83 16.72 14.31
C ALA A 174 4.01 17.56 13.03
N GLU A 175 3.23 17.27 11.99
CA GLU A 175 3.26 18.03 10.74
C GLU A 175 2.75 19.46 10.89
N VAL A 176 1.67 19.66 11.65
CA VAL A 176 1.16 20.98 12.04
C VAL A 176 2.27 21.78 12.73
N ARG A 177 2.93 21.20 13.73
CA ARG A 177 4.04 21.86 14.45
C ARG A 177 5.21 22.17 13.52
N ARG A 178 5.53 21.28 12.59
CA ARG A 178 6.59 21.51 11.59
C ARG A 178 6.27 22.74 10.74
N VAL A 179 5.02 22.90 10.30
CA VAL A 179 4.58 24.06 9.51
C VAL A 179 4.61 25.35 10.34
N GLN A 180 4.15 25.30 11.59
CA GLN A 180 4.22 26.44 12.52
C GLN A 180 5.68 26.91 12.74
N ALA A 181 6.63 25.99 12.76
CA ALA A 181 8.06 26.28 12.95
C ALA A 181 8.79 26.76 11.68
N LEU A 182 8.13 26.86 10.50
CA LEU A 182 8.80 27.25 9.26
C LEU A 182 9.24 28.73 9.28
N PRO A 183 10.54 29.00 9.00
CA PRO A 183 11.06 30.37 8.97
C PRO A 183 10.58 31.13 7.72
N GLY A 184 10.57 32.47 7.82
CA GLY A 184 10.34 33.37 6.69
C GLY A 184 8.89 33.75 6.41
N VAL A 185 8.72 34.92 5.78
CA VAL A 185 7.43 35.54 5.42
C VAL A 185 7.04 35.25 3.96
N SER A 186 7.99 34.78 3.14
CA SER A 186 7.81 34.38 1.74
C SER A 186 7.50 32.89 1.61
N SER A 187 6.60 32.40 2.46
CA SER A 187 6.21 30.99 2.54
C SER A 187 4.80 30.84 1.94
N PRO A 188 4.45 29.71 1.29
CA PRO A 188 3.09 29.45 0.79
C PRO A 188 2.00 29.53 1.89
N TRP A 189 2.41 29.62 3.15
CA TRP A 189 1.58 29.76 4.34
C TRP A 189 1.26 31.21 4.73
N VAL A 190 1.73 32.20 3.96
CA VAL A 190 1.37 33.60 4.13
C VAL A 190 0.61 34.05 2.90
N THR A 191 -0.68 34.35 3.05
CA THR A 191 -1.54 34.84 1.97
C THR A 191 -1.76 36.35 2.10
N GLY A 192 -2.37 36.97 1.08
CA GLY A 192 -2.57 38.42 1.05
C GLY A 192 -1.34 39.21 0.57
N HIS A 193 -0.35 38.51 -0.01
CA HIS A 193 0.68 39.15 -0.82
C HIS A 193 0.05 39.79 -2.05
N ARG A 194 0.49 41.00 -2.39
CA ARG A 194 0.08 41.68 -3.61
C ARG A 194 0.74 40.97 -4.80
N SER A 195 -0.04 40.54 -5.80
CA SER A 195 0.53 39.95 -7.02
C SER A 195 1.55 40.91 -7.65
N THR A 196 2.74 40.42 -7.97
CA THR A 196 3.77 41.15 -8.71
C THR A 196 3.57 41.09 -10.23
N ASN A 197 2.63 40.27 -10.70
CA ASN A 197 2.43 39.99 -12.12
C ASN A 197 1.14 40.64 -12.63
N ASP A 198 1.33 41.64 -13.49
CA ASP A 198 0.28 42.34 -14.21
C ASP A 198 -0.26 41.46 -15.35
N GLY A 199 -1.13 40.51 -15.00
CA GLY A 199 -1.98 39.82 -15.98
C GLY A 199 -1.33 38.72 -16.81
N THR A 200 -0.36 37.98 -16.26
CA THR A 200 0.04 36.68 -16.85
C THR A 200 -0.18 35.56 -15.85
N THR A 201 -1.31 34.90 -16.03
CA THR A 201 -1.64 33.51 -15.73
C THR A 201 -0.56 32.70 -14.99
N LEU A 202 -0.77 32.49 -13.69
CA LEU A 202 -0.45 31.20 -13.07
C LEU A 202 -1.80 30.53 -12.79
N ILE A 203 -2.14 29.49 -13.54
CA ILE A 203 -3.33 28.67 -13.31
C ILE A 203 -3.07 27.82 -12.06
N ILE A 204 -3.20 28.41 -10.88
CA ILE A 204 -3.49 27.67 -9.64
C ILE A 204 -4.47 28.54 -8.85
N PHE A 205 -5.76 28.22 -9.02
CA PHE A 205 -6.95 28.70 -8.28
C PHE A 205 -7.31 30.21 -8.35
N VAL A 206 -8.26 30.50 -9.25
CA VAL A 206 -9.42 31.42 -9.11
C VAL A 206 -9.22 32.65 -8.20
N VAL A 207 -8.84 33.79 -8.79
CA VAL A 207 -9.65 35.01 -9.05
C VAL A 207 -8.67 36.06 -9.62
N ASN A 208 -8.95 36.56 -10.82
CA ASN A 208 -8.13 37.56 -11.50
C ASN A 208 -8.41 38.95 -10.89
N TYR A 209 -7.84 39.25 -9.72
CA TYR A 209 -7.94 40.60 -9.16
C TYR A 209 -7.00 41.53 -9.93
N LYS A 210 -7.55 42.56 -10.60
CA LYS A 210 -6.75 43.69 -11.08
C LYS A 210 -6.03 44.31 -9.88
N CYS A 211 -4.70 44.27 -9.87
CA CYS A 211 -3.85 44.62 -8.72
C CYS A 211 -3.34 46.08 -8.75
N ILE A 212 -4.01 47.00 -9.43
CA ILE A 212 -3.58 48.40 -9.58
C ILE A 212 -4.58 49.33 -8.88
N PHE A 213 -4.05 50.25 -8.08
CA PHE A 213 -4.76 51.22 -7.25
C PHE A 213 -4.33 52.65 -7.63
N GLU A 214 -5.21 53.62 -7.45
CA GLU A 214 -4.97 55.03 -7.78
C GLU A 214 -3.68 55.59 -7.14
N ASN A 215 -3.46 55.27 -5.86
CA ASN A 215 -2.32 55.77 -5.09
C ASN A 215 -1.02 54.99 -5.36
N ASP A 216 -1.01 54.04 -6.30
CA ASP A 216 0.21 53.36 -6.69
C ASP A 216 1.17 54.29 -7.43
N CYS A 217 2.47 54.02 -7.29
CA CYS A 217 3.47 54.61 -8.17
C CYS A 217 3.20 54.23 -9.64
N ALA A 218 3.32 55.20 -10.55
CA ALA A 218 3.10 55.01 -11.99
C ALA A 218 3.92 53.84 -12.61
N SER A 219 5.06 53.48 -12.02
CA SER A 219 5.87 52.32 -12.43
C SER A 219 5.16 50.96 -12.32
N ARG A 220 4.01 50.90 -11.63
CA ARG A 220 3.14 49.72 -11.60
C ARG A 220 2.36 49.51 -12.89
N LEU A 221 2.26 50.50 -13.77
CA LEU A 221 1.72 50.30 -15.11
C LEU A 221 2.78 49.65 -15.99
N LYS A 222 2.46 48.46 -16.53
CA LYS A 222 3.33 47.72 -17.43
C LYS A 222 3.82 48.60 -18.59
N GLY A 223 5.13 48.78 -18.68
CA GLY A 223 5.79 49.61 -19.69
C GLY A 223 6.38 50.91 -19.14
N ILE A 224 6.08 51.27 -17.89
CA ILE A 224 6.72 52.40 -17.19
C ILE A 224 7.90 51.88 -16.36
N GLY A 225 9.07 51.83 -16.99
CA GLY A 225 10.33 51.51 -16.30
C GLY A 225 10.88 52.71 -15.51
N LYS A 226 11.91 52.48 -14.69
CA LYS A 226 12.53 53.51 -13.83
C LYS A 226 12.86 54.81 -14.56
N LYS A 227 13.50 54.73 -15.74
CA LYS A 227 13.84 55.92 -16.54
C LYS A 227 12.63 56.73 -16.96
N LEU A 228 11.54 56.08 -17.37
CA LEU A 228 10.32 56.77 -17.79
C LEU A 228 9.57 57.34 -16.58
N LEU A 229 9.61 56.65 -15.44
CA LEU A 229 9.08 57.19 -14.19
C LEU A 229 9.81 58.48 -13.78
N ASP A 230 11.14 58.51 -13.90
CA ASP A 230 11.94 59.70 -13.57
C ASP A 230 11.59 60.88 -14.49
N GLU A 231 11.30 60.65 -15.78
CA GLU A 231 10.82 61.69 -16.70
C GLU A 231 9.40 62.16 -16.36
N LEU A 232 8.49 61.23 -16.06
CA LEU A 232 7.11 61.55 -15.65
C LEU A 232 7.08 62.37 -14.35
N ALA A 233 7.98 62.07 -13.40
CA ALA A 233 8.09 62.81 -12.16
C ALA A 233 8.46 64.29 -12.37
N LYS A 234 9.23 64.63 -13.43
CA LYS A 234 9.59 66.02 -13.76
C LYS A 234 8.38 66.88 -14.16
N VAL A 235 7.33 66.26 -14.70
CA VAL A 235 6.06 66.92 -15.07
C VAL A 235 4.98 66.73 -14.01
N GLY A 236 5.36 66.30 -12.80
CA GLY A 236 4.45 66.13 -11.66
C GLY A 236 3.63 64.84 -11.67
N ILE A 237 3.92 63.90 -12.57
CA ILE A 237 3.20 62.63 -12.68
C ILE A 237 3.97 61.56 -11.90
N THR A 238 3.44 61.16 -10.74
CA THR A 238 4.11 60.18 -9.85
C THR A 238 3.25 58.96 -9.55
N THR A 239 1.93 59.13 -9.59
CA THR A 239 0.94 58.10 -9.26
C THR A 239 0.14 57.63 -10.48
N VAL A 240 -0.55 56.51 -10.35
CA VAL A 240 -1.51 56.03 -11.34
C VAL A 240 -2.68 57.02 -11.47
N GLN A 241 -3.11 57.63 -10.36
CA GLN A 241 -4.16 58.65 -10.37
C GLN A 241 -3.77 59.89 -11.19
N ASP A 242 -2.52 60.34 -11.07
CA ASP A 242 -2.02 61.47 -11.87
C ASP A 242 -2.18 61.18 -13.36
N ILE A 243 -1.84 59.96 -13.80
CA ILE A 243 -1.98 59.53 -15.20
C ILE A 243 -3.47 59.46 -15.63
N ALA A 244 -4.35 59.00 -14.74
CA ALA A 244 -5.78 58.88 -15.03
C ALA A 244 -6.45 60.26 -15.22
N ASN A 245 -5.99 61.26 -14.46
CA ASN A 245 -6.58 62.60 -14.38
C ASN A 245 -6.09 63.58 -15.45
N ILE A 246 -5.06 63.24 -16.23
CA ILE A 246 -4.56 64.12 -17.31
C ILE A 246 -5.69 64.37 -18.32
N PRO A 247 -6.11 65.62 -18.59
CA PRO A 247 -7.07 65.93 -19.63
C PRO A 247 -6.57 65.44 -21.00
N SER A 248 -7.45 64.84 -21.82
CA SER A 248 -7.03 64.23 -23.09
C SER A 248 -6.37 65.24 -24.06
N GLU A 249 -6.72 66.51 -23.92
CA GLU A 249 -6.23 67.64 -24.72
C GLU A 249 -4.80 68.06 -24.36
N GLU A 250 -4.36 67.76 -23.13
CA GLU A 250 -3.03 68.10 -22.62
C GLU A 250 -1.99 67.00 -22.88
N ILE A 251 -2.42 65.78 -23.21
CA ILE A 251 -1.53 64.64 -23.49
C ILE A 251 -0.48 64.96 -24.56
N PRO A 252 -0.81 65.59 -25.71
CA PRO A 252 0.20 65.92 -26.72
C PRO A 252 1.28 66.88 -26.19
N GLY A 253 0.90 67.87 -25.38
CA GLY A 253 1.82 68.84 -24.78
C GLY A 253 2.76 68.20 -23.75
N ILE A 254 2.22 67.30 -22.93
CA ILE A 254 3.01 66.54 -21.94
C ILE A 254 3.98 65.58 -22.65
N VAL A 255 3.53 64.86 -23.69
CA VAL A 255 4.38 63.94 -24.45
C VAL A 255 5.52 64.69 -25.17
N ALA A 256 5.29 65.93 -25.63
CA ALA A 256 6.34 66.75 -26.24
C ALA A 256 7.46 67.14 -25.26
N GLN A 257 7.17 67.17 -23.95
CA GLN A 257 8.15 67.47 -22.90
C GLN A 257 8.88 66.22 -22.38
N LEU A 258 8.40 65.01 -22.73
CA LEU A 258 8.92 63.74 -22.22
C LEU A 258 9.76 63.01 -23.28
N HIS A 259 10.96 62.57 -22.89
CA HIS A 259 11.81 61.77 -23.76
C HIS A 259 11.47 60.27 -23.66
N GLY A 260 11.22 59.63 -24.81
CA GLY A 260 11.12 58.16 -24.90
C GLY A 260 9.72 57.56 -24.71
N ILE A 261 8.66 58.37 -24.79
CA ILE A 261 7.26 57.92 -24.77
C ILE A 261 6.51 58.40 -26.01
N SER A 262 5.68 57.53 -26.60
CA SER A 262 4.81 57.91 -27.72
C SER A 262 3.44 58.36 -27.23
N LEU A 263 2.75 59.21 -28.02
CA LEU A 263 1.37 59.62 -27.74
C LEU A 263 0.45 58.42 -27.51
N ARG A 264 0.59 57.39 -28.34
CA ARG A 264 -0.18 56.14 -28.26
C ARG A 264 0.10 55.37 -26.97
N SER A 265 1.36 55.33 -26.52
CA SER A 265 1.74 54.70 -25.26
C SER A 265 1.13 55.44 -24.06
N MET A 266 1.15 56.78 -24.08
CA MET A 266 0.59 57.60 -23.00
C MET A 266 -0.93 57.46 -22.91
N GLN A 267 -1.63 57.45 -24.05
CA GLN A 267 -3.08 57.17 -24.10
C GLN A 267 -3.41 55.76 -23.56
N LYS A 268 -2.58 54.76 -23.85
CA LYS A 268 -2.74 53.40 -23.32
C LYS A 268 -2.54 53.36 -21.80
N PHE A 269 -1.56 54.09 -21.27
CA PHE A 269 -1.35 54.21 -19.83
C PHE A 269 -2.53 54.89 -19.15
N LYS A 270 -3.05 56.00 -19.72
CA LYS A 270 -4.27 56.67 -19.23
C LYS A 270 -5.47 55.72 -19.19
N HIS A 271 -5.74 55.00 -20.28
CA HIS A 271 -6.84 54.04 -20.31
C HIS A 271 -6.69 52.93 -19.26
N THR A 272 -5.46 52.46 -19.04
CA THR A 272 -5.19 51.44 -18.02
C THR A 272 -5.38 52.01 -16.60
N ALA A 273 -4.87 53.22 -16.35
CA ALA A 273 -4.96 53.93 -15.08
C ALA A 273 -6.41 54.25 -14.69
N GLN A 274 -7.27 54.60 -15.65
CA GLN A 274 -8.70 54.85 -15.42
C GLN A 274 -9.47 53.59 -14.97
N THR A 275 -8.89 52.40 -15.12
CA THR A 275 -9.48 51.15 -14.63
C THR A 275 -8.90 50.68 -13.28
N ALA A 276 -8.10 51.52 -12.62
CA ALA A 276 -7.53 51.25 -11.31
C ALA A 276 -8.61 51.28 -10.21
N ASN A 277 -8.37 50.54 -9.13
CA ASN A 277 -9.23 50.58 -7.95
C ASN A 277 -9.00 51.88 -7.17
N HIS A 278 -10.05 52.42 -6.56
CA HIS A 278 -9.98 53.65 -5.78
C HIS A 278 -9.09 53.50 -4.53
N GLY A 279 -8.31 54.53 -4.20
CA GLY A 279 -7.50 54.60 -2.98
C GLY A 279 -6.16 53.84 -3.04
N SER A 280 -5.76 53.26 -1.89
CA SER A 280 -4.49 52.54 -1.71
C SER A 280 -4.69 51.03 -1.52
N TYR A 281 -3.73 50.22 -1.98
CA TYR A 281 -3.68 48.81 -1.61
C TYR A 281 -3.49 48.67 -0.09
N VAL A 282 -4.41 47.96 0.57
CA VAL A 282 -4.27 47.57 1.98
C VAL A 282 -3.88 46.09 2.04
N PRO A 283 -2.64 45.74 2.41
CA PRO A 283 -2.22 44.35 2.53
C PRO A 283 -3.02 43.68 3.66
N ARG A 284 -3.87 42.71 3.33
CA ARG A 284 -4.44 41.78 4.31
C ARG A 284 -3.56 40.55 4.40
N LEU A 285 -2.32 40.74 4.88
CA LEU A 285 -1.40 39.63 5.08
C LEU A 285 -1.93 38.72 6.18
N VAL A 286 -2.26 37.48 5.82
CA VAL A 286 -2.67 36.45 6.77
C VAL A 286 -1.55 35.43 6.85
N ASP A 287 -0.90 35.36 8.01
CA ASP A 287 0.08 34.33 8.31
C ASP A 287 -0.62 33.13 8.96
N HIS A 288 -0.96 32.12 8.16
CA HIS A 288 -1.70 30.95 8.60
C HIS A 288 -0.91 30.12 9.62
N LYS A 289 0.43 30.26 9.67
CA LYS A 289 1.29 29.54 10.62
C LYS A 289 1.03 29.92 12.07
N LYS A 290 0.45 31.09 12.33
CA LYS A 290 0.15 31.58 13.69
C LYS A 290 -1.14 31.01 14.28
N THR A 291 -1.88 30.23 13.50
CA THR A 291 -3.10 29.58 13.96
C THR A 291 -2.79 28.21 14.57
N ASP A 292 -3.71 27.70 15.40
CA ASP A 292 -3.59 26.38 16.00
C ASP A 292 -3.46 25.27 14.94
N ASN A 293 -4.18 25.43 13.82
CA ASN A 293 -4.10 24.56 12.66
C ASN A 293 -3.86 25.36 11.36
N PRO A 294 -2.60 25.48 10.90
CA PRO A 294 -2.27 26.21 9.68
C PRO A 294 -2.94 25.64 8.42
N TYR A 295 -3.17 24.33 8.37
CA TYR A 295 -3.83 23.69 7.23
C TYR A 295 -5.30 24.07 7.17
N GLU A 296 -6.00 24.05 8.29
CA GLU A 296 -7.41 24.47 8.37
C GLU A 296 -7.58 25.95 8.05
N SER A 297 -6.68 26.79 8.56
CA SER A 297 -6.66 28.22 8.27
C SER A 297 -6.48 28.52 6.77
N LEU A 298 -5.66 27.74 6.06
CA LEU A 298 -5.37 27.94 4.64
C LEU A 298 -6.37 27.25 3.69
N PHE A 299 -6.79 26.03 4.02
CA PHE A 299 -7.57 25.16 3.12
C PHE A 299 -9.03 24.96 3.57
N GLY A 300 -9.43 25.56 4.70
CA GLY A 300 -10.77 25.42 5.25
C GLY A 300 -11.12 23.96 5.52
N THR A 301 -12.34 23.56 5.18
CA THR A 301 -12.88 22.21 5.44
C THR A 301 -12.11 21.07 4.77
N THR A 302 -11.34 21.36 3.72
CA THR A 302 -10.57 20.35 2.96
C THR A 302 -9.17 20.09 3.52
N TRP A 303 -8.83 20.68 4.67
CA TRP A 303 -7.49 20.64 5.22
C TRP A 303 -6.97 19.23 5.51
N ARG A 304 -7.85 18.30 5.89
CA ARG A 304 -7.50 16.89 6.12
C ARG A 304 -6.98 16.22 4.84
N ASP A 305 -7.58 16.52 3.69
CA ASP A 305 -7.12 15.99 2.41
C ASP A 305 -5.79 16.62 1.94
N GLN A 306 -5.51 17.84 2.41
CA GLN A 306 -4.29 18.57 2.07
C GLN A 306 -3.12 18.15 2.95
N ILE A 307 -3.35 17.91 4.24
CA ILE A 307 -2.29 17.49 5.16
C ILE A 307 -1.78 16.08 4.84
N VAL A 308 -2.66 15.15 4.45
CA VAL A 308 -2.24 13.78 4.07
C VAL A 308 -1.36 13.76 2.82
N LYS A 309 -1.44 14.78 1.96
CA LYS A 309 -0.58 14.95 0.77
C LYS A 309 0.78 15.60 1.10
N SER A 310 0.99 15.99 2.35
CA SER A 310 2.21 16.69 2.73
C SER A 310 3.43 15.77 2.73
N THR A 311 4.61 16.38 2.66
CA THR A 311 5.88 15.64 2.69
C THR A 311 6.12 14.91 4.01
N GLY A 312 5.54 15.40 5.13
CA GLY A 312 5.59 14.74 6.44
C GLY A 312 4.67 13.53 6.55
N MET A 313 3.62 13.47 5.73
CA MET A 313 2.61 12.41 5.78
C MET A 313 2.82 11.31 4.72
N LYS A 314 3.57 11.59 3.64
CA LYS A 314 3.75 10.69 2.48
C LYS A 314 4.17 9.25 2.80
N SER A 315 4.85 9.02 3.93
CA SER A 315 5.37 7.70 4.34
C SER A 315 4.43 6.96 5.29
N SER A 316 3.20 7.44 5.49
CA SER A 316 2.24 6.89 6.44
C SER A 316 0.87 6.75 5.78
N VAL A 317 0.12 5.73 6.16
CA VAL A 317 -1.27 5.53 5.77
C VAL A 317 -2.08 5.08 6.98
N CYS A 318 -3.32 5.54 7.12
CA CYS A 318 -4.16 5.15 8.25
C CYS A 318 -4.74 3.76 8.00
N MET A 319 -4.87 2.95 9.05
CA MET A 319 -5.56 1.67 8.99
C MET A 319 -6.97 1.80 8.42
N THR A 320 -7.67 2.90 8.72
CA THR A 320 -9.03 3.15 8.23
C THR A 320 -9.11 3.11 6.71
N THR A 321 -8.08 3.62 6.01
CA THR A 321 -8.01 3.61 4.55
C THR A 321 -7.93 2.19 3.98
N MET A 322 -7.18 1.28 4.63
CA MET A 322 -7.12 -0.12 4.22
C MET A 322 -8.46 -0.82 4.46
N VAL A 323 -9.08 -0.61 5.61
CA VAL A 323 -10.39 -1.19 5.94
C VAL A 323 -11.47 -0.70 4.99
N GLU A 324 -11.53 0.60 4.70
CA GLU A 324 -12.46 1.17 3.71
C GLU A 324 -12.27 0.54 2.33
N HIS A 325 -11.02 0.36 1.90
CA HIS A 325 -10.72 -0.32 0.64
C HIS A 325 -11.21 -1.77 0.65
N ILE A 326 -10.94 -2.54 1.71
CA ILE A 326 -11.43 -3.91 1.88
C ILE A 326 -12.95 -3.94 1.75
N ILE A 327 -13.66 -3.03 2.43
CA ILE A 327 -15.13 -2.97 2.38
C ILE A 327 -15.63 -2.64 0.97
N GLN A 328 -15.07 -1.61 0.32
CA GLN A 328 -15.49 -1.18 -1.00
C GLN A 328 -15.17 -2.21 -2.09
N ALA A 329 -14.00 -2.83 -2.05
CA ALA A 329 -13.60 -3.85 -3.01
C ALA A 329 -14.40 -5.15 -2.81
N SER A 330 -14.63 -5.57 -1.56
CA SER A 330 -15.49 -6.73 -1.25
C SER A 330 -16.94 -6.48 -1.71
N SER A 331 -17.50 -5.31 -1.41
CA SER A 331 -18.86 -4.95 -1.84
C SER A 331 -19.02 -4.98 -3.36
N ARG A 332 -18.00 -4.56 -4.12
CA ARG A 332 -18.04 -4.62 -5.59
C ARG A 332 -18.06 -6.04 -6.13
N VAL A 333 -17.28 -6.94 -5.52
CA VAL A 333 -17.26 -8.36 -5.93
C VAL A 333 -18.58 -9.06 -5.62
N MET A 334 -19.25 -8.67 -4.53
CA MET A 334 -20.48 -9.31 -4.03
C MET A 334 -21.78 -8.70 -4.56
N ALA A 335 -21.75 -7.54 -5.22
CA ALA A 335 -22.93 -6.73 -5.57
C ALA A 335 -24.00 -7.47 -6.40
N GLU A 336 -23.60 -8.43 -7.23
CA GLU A 336 -24.48 -9.21 -8.13
C GLU A 336 -24.59 -10.67 -7.69
N THR A 337 -24.61 -10.89 -6.38
CA THR A 337 -24.67 -12.23 -5.79
C THR A 337 -25.82 -12.29 -4.77
N LYS A 338 -26.25 -13.50 -4.41
CA LYS A 338 -27.21 -13.70 -3.32
C LYS A 338 -26.73 -13.11 -1.98
N HIS A 339 -25.43 -12.83 -1.84
CA HIS A 339 -24.80 -12.28 -0.65
C HIS A 339 -24.46 -10.79 -0.75
N ALA A 340 -25.06 -10.04 -1.69
CA ALA A 340 -24.81 -8.61 -1.85
C ALA A 340 -25.00 -7.81 -0.55
N ASP A 341 -25.97 -8.22 0.28
CA ASP A 341 -26.31 -7.50 1.51
C ASP A 341 -25.66 -8.08 2.77
N ASP A 342 -25.29 -9.36 2.79
CA ASP A 342 -24.86 -10.08 4.00
C ASP A 342 -23.44 -10.67 3.93
N TRP A 343 -22.67 -10.39 2.87
CA TRP A 343 -21.27 -10.80 2.77
C TRP A 343 -20.44 -10.40 3.98
N VAL A 344 -19.40 -11.20 4.25
CA VAL A 344 -18.41 -10.99 5.30
C VAL A 344 -16.99 -11.09 4.74
N PHE A 345 -16.01 -10.54 5.43
CA PHE A 345 -14.60 -10.67 5.08
C PHE A 345 -13.80 -11.36 6.17
N MET A 346 -12.77 -12.09 5.75
CA MET A 346 -11.77 -12.72 6.60
C MET A 346 -10.42 -12.06 6.33
N HIS A 347 -9.71 -11.73 7.39
CA HIS A 347 -8.34 -11.21 7.37
C HIS A 347 -7.67 -11.64 8.68
N ASP A 348 -6.36 -11.86 8.62
CA ASP A 348 -5.57 -12.17 9.80
C ASP A 348 -5.59 -11.02 10.84
N ALA A 349 -5.14 -11.32 12.06
CA ALA A 349 -5.23 -10.39 13.19
C ALA A 349 -4.10 -9.34 13.18
N LEU A 350 -4.15 -8.44 12.21
CA LEU A 350 -3.24 -7.30 12.17
C LEU A 350 -3.51 -6.38 13.37
N SER A 351 -2.46 -6.09 14.15
CA SER A 351 -2.61 -5.45 15.46
C SER A 351 -3.27 -4.08 15.37
N GLN A 352 -3.00 -3.33 14.30
CA GLN A 352 -3.59 -2.02 14.02
C GLN A 352 -5.09 -2.09 13.69
N MET A 353 -5.59 -3.20 13.13
CA MET A 353 -7.04 -3.43 12.93
C MET A 353 -7.74 -3.79 14.24
N THR A 354 -7.05 -4.51 15.12
CA THR A 354 -7.61 -4.98 16.41
C THR A 354 -7.45 -3.99 17.57
N CYS A 355 -6.88 -2.79 17.34
CA CYS A 355 -6.73 -1.81 18.40
C CYS A 355 -8.08 -1.16 18.76
N THR A 356 -8.19 -0.66 19.99
CA THR A 356 -9.46 -0.16 20.55
C THR A 356 -10.08 0.96 19.72
N SER A 357 -9.26 1.94 19.31
CA SER A 357 -9.72 3.09 18.50
C SER A 357 -10.22 2.65 17.12
N THR A 358 -9.49 1.76 16.44
CA THR A 358 -9.93 1.21 15.13
C THR A 358 -11.21 0.39 15.28
N ILE A 359 -11.36 -0.44 16.32
CA ILE A 359 -12.59 -1.22 16.55
C ILE A 359 -13.79 -0.30 16.81
N ALA A 360 -13.62 0.74 17.64
CA ALA A 360 -14.68 1.71 17.90
C ALA A 360 -15.14 2.39 16.61
N TRP A 361 -14.20 2.85 15.79
CA TRP A 361 -14.48 3.43 14.48
C TRP A 361 -15.16 2.44 13.52
N MET A 362 -14.68 1.19 13.44
CA MET A 362 -15.31 0.16 12.59
C MET A 362 -16.76 -0.13 13.02
N LYS A 363 -17.07 -0.03 14.32
CA LYS A 363 -18.44 -0.19 14.83
C LYS A 363 -19.33 1.00 14.44
N GLU A 364 -18.82 2.22 14.58
CA GLU A 364 -19.52 3.45 14.15
C GLU A 364 -19.86 3.42 12.66
N MET A 365 -18.90 3.01 11.83
CA MET A 365 -19.10 2.90 10.37
C MET A 365 -19.95 1.68 9.95
N GLY A 366 -20.30 0.79 10.89
CA GLY A 366 -20.99 -0.45 10.58
C GLY A 366 -20.15 -1.49 9.83
N TYR A 367 -18.82 -1.32 9.77
CA TYR A 367 -17.89 -2.25 9.12
C TYR A 367 -17.57 -3.46 9.99
N TYR A 368 -17.58 -3.30 11.32
CA TYR A 368 -17.22 -4.37 12.27
C TYR A 368 -18.09 -5.63 12.11
N ARG A 369 -19.38 -5.47 11.76
CA ARG A 369 -20.31 -6.58 11.53
C ARG A 369 -19.97 -7.44 10.31
N ARG A 370 -19.20 -6.90 9.35
CA ARG A 370 -18.75 -7.59 8.14
C ARG A 370 -17.52 -8.47 8.42
N TRP A 371 -16.82 -8.29 9.54
CA TRP A 371 -15.60 -9.04 9.83
C TRP A 371 -15.92 -10.38 10.50
N VAL A 372 -15.42 -11.49 9.94
CA VAL A 372 -15.51 -12.81 10.59
C VAL A 372 -14.68 -12.81 11.87
N LEU A 373 -15.37 -12.78 13.01
CA LEU A 373 -14.80 -12.71 14.34
C LEU A 373 -15.36 -13.80 15.27
N PRO A 374 -14.64 -14.12 16.37
CA PRO A 374 -15.15 -15.00 17.41
C PRO A 374 -16.48 -14.54 18.02
N GLU A 375 -17.45 -15.45 18.12
CA GLU A 375 -18.78 -15.21 18.70
C GLU A 375 -18.92 -15.81 20.12
N LEU A 376 -19.94 -15.35 20.85
CA LEU A 376 -20.40 -15.94 22.12
C LEU A 376 -19.30 -16.11 23.18
N GLY A 377 -18.38 -15.15 23.26
CA GLY A 377 -17.34 -15.12 24.28
C GLY A 377 -16.21 -16.12 24.09
N LEU A 378 -16.08 -16.71 22.90
CA LEU A 378 -14.93 -17.55 22.55
C LEU A 378 -13.62 -16.79 22.85
N ASN A 379 -12.69 -17.47 23.54
CA ASN A 379 -11.39 -16.93 23.96
C ASN A 379 -11.43 -15.72 24.91
N SER A 380 -12.59 -15.37 25.50
CA SER A 380 -12.81 -14.17 26.34
C SER A 380 -11.81 -13.96 27.50
N LYS A 381 -11.23 -15.03 28.04
CA LYS A 381 -10.26 -14.98 29.16
C LYS A 381 -8.79 -14.99 28.70
N THR A 382 -8.55 -14.84 27.40
CA THR A 382 -7.21 -14.92 26.81
C THR A 382 -6.88 -13.63 26.07
N ARG A 383 -5.62 -13.46 25.71
CA ARG A 383 -5.21 -12.39 24.79
C ARG A 383 -5.90 -12.48 23.41
N TYR A 384 -6.56 -13.56 23.05
CA TYR A 384 -7.23 -13.75 21.76
C TYR A 384 -8.73 -13.39 21.80
N ALA A 385 -9.22 -12.86 22.92
CA ALA A 385 -10.61 -12.42 23.04
C ALA A 385 -10.99 -11.40 21.95
N GLY A 386 -12.09 -11.65 21.24
CA GLY A 386 -12.68 -10.72 20.28
C GLY A 386 -11.85 -10.42 19.03
N ARG A 387 -10.85 -11.25 18.70
CA ARG A 387 -10.02 -11.10 17.50
C ARG A 387 -9.66 -12.44 16.87
N PRO A 388 -9.32 -12.48 15.56
CA PRO A 388 -8.86 -13.71 14.93
C PRO A 388 -7.58 -14.23 15.60
N VAL A 389 -7.40 -15.56 15.58
CA VAL A 389 -6.13 -16.17 15.99
C VAL A 389 -5.25 -16.29 14.75
N GLY A 390 -4.09 -15.61 14.76
CA GLY A 390 -3.18 -15.58 13.62
C GLY A 390 -2.71 -16.98 13.18
N ASN A 391 -2.25 -17.08 11.93
CA ASN A 391 -1.87 -18.34 11.25
C ASN A 391 -3.07 -19.32 11.13
N SER A 392 -4.25 -18.77 10.86
CA SER A 392 -5.42 -19.54 10.41
C SER A 392 -5.22 -19.98 8.95
N PRO A 393 -5.87 -21.05 8.48
CA PRO A 393 -5.74 -21.50 7.10
C PRO A 393 -6.35 -20.48 6.13
N GLU A 394 -5.50 -19.68 5.49
CA GLU A 394 -5.93 -18.64 4.55
C GLU A 394 -5.38 -18.91 3.14
N PRO A 395 -6.23 -18.82 2.08
CA PRO A 395 -5.85 -19.08 0.69
C PRO A 395 -4.62 -18.32 0.19
N TRP A 396 -4.54 -17.03 0.54
CA TRP A 396 -3.42 -16.17 0.15
C TRP A 396 -2.10 -16.67 0.70
N ASP A 397 -2.07 -16.96 2.00
CA ASP A 397 -0.86 -17.38 2.70
C ASP A 397 -0.41 -18.80 2.32
N CYS A 398 -1.38 -19.69 2.08
CA CYS A 398 -1.15 -21.08 1.70
C CYS A 398 -0.58 -21.23 0.29
N SER A 399 -1.11 -20.51 -0.70
CA SER A 399 -0.76 -20.78 -2.11
C SER A 399 -1.01 -19.66 -3.10
N LEU A 400 -2.08 -18.86 -2.96
CA LEU A 400 -2.41 -17.86 -4.00
C LEU A 400 -1.34 -16.77 -4.13
N ASN A 401 -0.68 -16.36 -3.03
CA ASN A 401 0.46 -15.45 -3.11
C ASN A 401 1.60 -16.01 -3.98
N LYS A 402 1.86 -17.32 -3.88
CA LYS A 402 2.88 -18.00 -4.69
C LYS A 402 2.46 -18.09 -6.15
N ASP A 403 1.19 -18.34 -6.43
CA ASP A 403 0.69 -18.39 -7.80
C ASP A 403 0.91 -17.06 -8.53
N VAL A 404 0.63 -15.94 -7.83
CA VAL A 404 0.87 -14.59 -8.35
C VAL A 404 2.38 -14.33 -8.54
N ASP A 405 3.22 -14.75 -7.59
CA ASP A 405 4.69 -14.60 -7.70
C ASP A 405 5.24 -15.40 -8.89
N ASP A 406 4.82 -16.65 -9.06
CA ASP A 406 5.25 -17.51 -10.17
C ASP A 406 4.74 -16.97 -11.51
N CYS A 407 3.53 -16.39 -11.54
CA CYS A 407 3.00 -15.69 -12.72
C CYS A 407 3.85 -14.45 -13.06
N PHE A 408 4.13 -13.61 -12.06
CA PHE A 408 5.01 -12.45 -12.22
C PHE A 408 6.37 -12.85 -12.78
N HIS A 409 6.99 -13.91 -12.25
CA HIS A 409 8.28 -14.39 -12.73
C HIS A 409 8.22 -14.87 -14.19
N ARG A 410 7.17 -15.59 -14.60
CA ARG A 410 6.97 -16.00 -16.00
C ARG A 410 6.84 -14.79 -16.93
N HIS A 411 5.99 -13.81 -16.58
CA HIS A 411 5.84 -12.59 -17.37
C HIS A 411 7.12 -11.76 -17.43
N ARG A 412 7.89 -11.70 -16.34
CA ARG A 412 9.19 -11.04 -16.30
C ARG A 412 10.18 -11.68 -17.29
N VAL A 413 10.22 -13.01 -17.38
CA VAL A 413 11.07 -13.72 -18.35
C VAL A 413 10.58 -13.47 -19.78
N ALA A 414 9.28 -13.60 -20.03
CA ALA A 414 8.69 -13.39 -21.35
C ALA A 414 8.89 -11.95 -21.89
N THR A 415 9.03 -10.97 -20.99
CA THR A 415 9.21 -9.56 -21.36
C THR A 415 10.66 -9.06 -21.21
N LEU A 416 11.62 -9.96 -21.02
CA LEU A 416 13.03 -9.61 -20.78
C LEU A 416 13.62 -8.76 -21.92
N GLY A 417 13.33 -9.13 -23.17
CA GLY A 417 13.82 -8.47 -24.37
C GLY A 417 13.17 -7.10 -24.66
N LEU A 418 12.10 -6.73 -23.95
CA LEU A 418 11.48 -5.42 -24.14
C LEU A 418 12.37 -4.30 -23.61
N PRO A 419 12.31 -3.09 -24.20
CA PRO A 419 12.99 -1.91 -23.66
C PRO A 419 12.65 -1.67 -22.19
N ARG A 420 13.61 -1.11 -21.43
CA ARG A 420 13.47 -0.88 -19.98
C ARG A 420 12.23 -0.07 -19.60
N ASP A 421 11.81 0.84 -20.47
CA ASP A 421 10.70 1.76 -20.25
C ASP A 421 9.42 1.35 -20.99
N SER A 422 9.41 0.15 -21.59
CA SER A 422 8.19 -0.39 -22.19
C SER A 422 7.11 -0.60 -21.12
N PRO A 423 5.88 -0.10 -21.34
CA PRO A 423 4.77 -0.29 -20.40
C PRO A 423 4.37 -1.76 -20.27
N LEU A 424 4.71 -2.59 -21.27
CA LEU A 424 4.43 -4.02 -21.25
C LEU A 424 5.47 -4.81 -20.42
N LYS A 425 6.65 -4.24 -20.13
CA LYS A 425 7.71 -4.94 -19.42
C LYS A 425 7.32 -5.21 -17.97
N PHE A 426 7.51 -6.45 -17.53
CA PHE A 426 7.40 -6.82 -16.12
C PHE A 426 8.76 -6.66 -15.46
N CYS A 427 8.84 -5.87 -14.39
CA CYS A 427 10.11 -5.46 -13.82
C CYS A 427 10.02 -5.33 -12.29
N ALA A 428 11.00 -5.92 -11.59
CA ALA A 428 11.12 -5.85 -10.14
C ALA A 428 12.14 -4.80 -9.66
N SER A 429 12.62 -3.90 -10.53
CA SER A 429 13.77 -3.04 -10.21
C SER A 429 13.46 -1.88 -9.27
N THR A 430 12.18 -1.51 -9.12
CA THR A 430 11.70 -0.46 -8.19
C THR A 430 10.32 -0.84 -7.66
N PRO A 431 9.89 -0.32 -6.50
CA PRO A 431 8.56 -0.59 -5.95
C PRO A 431 7.45 -0.27 -6.95
N LYS A 432 7.49 0.91 -7.58
CA LYS A 432 6.49 1.34 -8.58
C LYS A 432 6.37 0.39 -9.78
N ARG A 433 7.48 -0.16 -10.26
CA ARG A 433 7.46 -1.11 -11.39
C ARG A 433 6.91 -2.47 -10.95
N LEU A 434 7.22 -2.87 -9.73
CA LEU A 434 6.69 -4.08 -9.12
C LEU A 434 5.17 -3.94 -8.88
N GLU A 435 4.72 -2.82 -8.32
CA GLU A 435 3.30 -2.46 -8.18
C GLU A 435 2.57 -2.55 -9.52
N SER A 436 3.05 -1.87 -10.55
CA SER A 436 2.44 -1.90 -11.88
C SER A 436 2.35 -3.32 -12.46
N ALA A 437 3.34 -4.17 -12.20
CA ALA A 437 3.32 -5.56 -12.64
C ALA A 437 2.27 -6.39 -11.89
N TYR A 438 2.22 -6.31 -10.56
CA TYR A 438 1.24 -7.06 -9.75
C TYR A 438 -0.19 -6.55 -9.96
N PHE A 439 -0.39 -5.24 -10.10
CA PHE A 439 -1.69 -4.67 -10.46
C PHE A 439 -2.22 -5.24 -11.77
N ARG A 440 -1.38 -5.37 -12.80
CA ARG A 440 -1.78 -5.97 -14.08
C ARG A 440 -2.16 -7.44 -13.95
N LEU A 441 -1.52 -8.20 -13.07
CA LEU A 441 -1.90 -9.62 -12.84
C LEU A 441 -3.22 -9.74 -12.09
N MET A 442 -3.43 -8.86 -11.12
CA MET A 442 -4.56 -8.89 -10.21
C MET A 442 -5.79 -8.14 -10.73
N ASP A 443 -5.69 -7.45 -11.87
CA ASP A 443 -6.75 -6.60 -12.40
C ASP A 443 -8.05 -7.41 -12.65
N PRO A 444 -9.15 -7.09 -11.94
CA PRO A 444 -10.42 -7.78 -12.14
C PRO A 444 -11.03 -7.53 -13.52
N SER A 445 -10.68 -6.43 -14.19
CA SER A 445 -11.24 -6.07 -15.51
C SER A 445 -10.79 -6.99 -16.64
N LEU A 446 -9.75 -7.80 -16.42
CA LEU A 446 -9.31 -8.82 -17.38
C LEU A 446 -10.32 -9.96 -17.53
N GLY A 447 -11.24 -10.12 -16.57
CA GLY A 447 -12.16 -11.25 -16.48
C GLY A 447 -11.65 -12.35 -15.56
N ASP A 448 -12.52 -13.31 -15.26
CA ASP A 448 -12.30 -14.28 -14.17
C ASP A 448 -11.17 -15.28 -14.47
N ASP A 449 -10.98 -15.62 -15.75
CA ASP A 449 -9.98 -16.59 -16.20
C ASP A 449 -8.72 -15.97 -16.82
N VAL A 450 -8.68 -14.64 -16.97
CA VAL A 450 -7.53 -13.91 -17.49
C VAL A 450 -6.90 -13.12 -16.35
N GLY A 451 -5.60 -13.28 -16.12
CA GLY A 451 -4.89 -12.73 -14.94
C GLY A 451 -4.46 -13.84 -13.98
N CYS A 452 -4.08 -13.46 -12.76
CA CYS A 452 -3.62 -14.41 -11.74
C CYS A 452 -3.99 -13.93 -10.33
N PRO A 453 -4.57 -14.79 -9.48
CA PRO A 453 -4.99 -16.17 -9.75
C PRO A 453 -6.23 -16.25 -10.66
N THR A 454 -6.41 -17.38 -11.36
CA THR A 454 -7.61 -17.64 -12.19
C THR A 454 -8.81 -18.06 -11.32
N SER A 455 -10.02 -17.97 -11.87
CA SER A 455 -11.27 -18.40 -11.23
C SER A 455 -11.18 -19.79 -10.63
N ASN A 456 -10.80 -20.78 -11.45
CA ASN A 456 -10.65 -22.17 -11.01
C ASN A 456 -9.64 -22.32 -9.86
N ARG A 457 -8.55 -21.55 -9.89
CA ARG A 457 -7.52 -21.61 -8.84
C ARG A 457 -8.02 -21.02 -7.53
N ILE A 458 -8.75 -19.90 -7.59
CA ILE A 458 -9.40 -19.27 -6.43
C ILE A 458 -10.42 -20.24 -5.82
N ILE A 459 -11.31 -20.84 -6.63
CA ILE A 459 -12.30 -21.80 -6.14
C ILE A 459 -11.63 -22.97 -5.43
N GLN A 460 -10.62 -23.56 -6.06
CA GLN A 460 -9.86 -24.66 -5.48
C GLN A 460 -9.28 -24.31 -4.10
N ASP A 461 -8.53 -23.20 -4.01
CA ASP A 461 -7.80 -22.86 -2.80
C ASP A 461 -8.69 -22.30 -1.70
N VAL A 462 -9.68 -21.47 -2.02
CA VAL A 462 -10.67 -20.98 -1.06
C VAL A 462 -11.45 -22.15 -0.48
N THR A 463 -11.98 -23.03 -1.32
CA THR A 463 -12.74 -24.20 -0.85
C THR A 463 -11.86 -25.08 0.02
N LYS A 464 -10.64 -25.42 -0.43
CA LYS A 464 -9.71 -26.27 0.32
C LYS A 464 -9.31 -25.66 1.66
N CYS A 465 -9.01 -24.36 1.70
CA CYS A 465 -8.58 -23.68 2.93
C CYS A 465 -9.71 -23.54 3.94
N LEU A 466 -10.90 -23.12 3.49
CA LEU A 466 -12.04 -22.91 4.40
C LEU A 466 -12.73 -24.20 4.83
N THR A 467 -12.41 -25.35 4.19
CA THR A 467 -12.95 -26.66 4.57
C THR A 467 -11.86 -27.60 5.10
N THR A 468 -11.18 -28.33 4.20
CA THR A 468 -10.22 -29.38 4.54
C THR A 468 -9.13 -28.90 5.48
N HIS A 469 -8.57 -27.71 5.26
CA HIS A 469 -7.52 -27.19 6.14
C HIS A 469 -8.04 -26.80 7.52
N VAL A 470 -9.24 -26.19 7.63
CA VAL A 470 -9.87 -25.91 8.93
C VAL A 470 -10.07 -27.22 9.71
N LEU A 471 -10.60 -28.27 9.06
CA LEU A 471 -10.79 -29.57 9.69
C LEU A 471 -9.45 -30.22 10.10
N ALA A 472 -8.39 -30.05 9.31
CA ALA A 472 -7.05 -30.54 9.67
C ALA A 472 -6.49 -29.82 10.91
N VAL A 473 -6.75 -28.51 11.06
CA VAL A 473 -6.39 -27.76 12.27
C VAL A 473 -7.14 -28.29 13.49
N ILE A 474 -8.42 -28.61 13.35
CA ILE A 474 -9.22 -29.22 14.43
C ILE A 474 -8.65 -30.60 14.79
N GLY A 475 -8.35 -31.45 13.79
CA GLY A 475 -7.76 -32.77 14.00
C GLY A 475 -6.37 -32.73 14.66
N ALA A 476 -5.66 -31.61 14.54
CA ALA A 476 -4.38 -31.35 15.21
C ALA A 476 -4.54 -30.56 16.52
N ASN A 477 -5.75 -30.43 17.07
CA ASN A 477 -6.04 -29.67 18.29
C ASN A 477 -5.49 -28.22 18.25
N GLY A 478 -5.53 -27.58 17.09
CA GLY A 478 -5.05 -26.23 16.87
C GLY A 478 -3.52 -26.09 16.73
N ALA A 479 -2.74 -27.16 16.94
CA ALA A 479 -1.31 -27.16 16.73
C ALA A 479 -0.93 -26.88 15.25
N ILE A 480 0.32 -26.53 15.02
CA ILE A 480 0.84 -26.40 13.64
C ILE A 480 0.68 -27.73 12.90
N VAL A 481 0.06 -27.67 11.72
CA VAL A 481 -0.07 -28.79 10.81
C VAL A 481 1.04 -28.69 9.76
N PRO A 482 2.01 -29.63 9.71
CA PRO A 482 3.06 -29.61 8.69
C PRO A 482 2.48 -29.61 7.28
N GLY A 483 2.98 -28.74 6.39
CA GLY A 483 2.50 -28.62 5.01
C GLY A 483 1.29 -27.71 4.83
N LEU A 484 0.67 -27.22 5.90
CA LEU A 484 -0.48 -26.32 5.87
C LEU A 484 -0.03 -24.94 6.35
N GLY A 485 0.07 -23.98 5.42
CA GLY A 485 0.55 -22.62 5.71
C GLY A 485 2.00 -22.57 6.22
N SER A 486 2.78 -23.65 6.08
CA SER A 486 4.15 -23.72 6.60
C SER A 486 5.12 -22.90 5.76
N ARG A 487 5.09 -21.59 5.96
CA ARG A 487 6.20 -20.69 5.63
C ARG A 487 7.27 -20.87 6.70
N THR A 488 8.17 -21.83 6.51
CA THR A 488 9.48 -21.75 7.18
C THR A 488 10.19 -20.54 6.59
N GLY A 489 9.97 -19.37 7.19
CA GLY A 489 10.66 -18.14 6.86
C GLY A 489 12.16 -18.42 6.85
N HIS A 490 12.76 -18.26 5.67
CA HIS A 490 14.12 -18.63 5.30
C HIS A 490 14.38 -20.14 5.14
N ARG A 491 14.45 -20.59 3.88
CA ARG A 491 15.52 -21.52 3.52
C ARG A 491 16.84 -20.79 3.75
N ARG A 492 17.46 -21.00 4.91
CA ARG A 492 18.87 -20.65 5.08
C ARG A 492 19.67 -21.54 4.14
N VAL A 493 20.12 -20.98 3.03
CA VAL A 493 21.17 -21.60 2.20
C VAL A 493 22.47 -21.32 2.94
N ASP A 494 23.01 -22.31 3.66
CA ASP A 494 24.33 -22.15 4.28
C ASP A 494 25.43 -22.41 3.26
N GLY A 495 26.36 -21.45 3.16
CA GLY A 495 27.55 -21.57 2.32
C GLY A 495 28.10 -20.25 1.79
N VAL A 496 28.36 -19.26 2.64
CA VAL A 496 29.42 -18.28 2.33
C VAL A 496 30.16 -17.97 3.63
N GLU A 497 31.25 -18.71 3.86
CA GLU A 497 32.30 -18.28 4.78
C GLU A 497 32.73 -16.86 4.42
N ARG A 498 33.03 -16.05 5.45
CA ARG A 498 33.56 -14.69 5.33
C ARG A 498 34.64 -14.62 4.24
N ARG A 499 34.34 -14.01 3.09
CA ARG A 499 35.33 -13.63 2.08
C ARG A 499 35.18 -12.16 1.73
N GLY A 500 35.86 -11.32 2.50
CA GLY A 500 36.36 -10.06 1.97
C GLY A 500 37.49 -10.38 0.99
N GLY A 501 37.15 -10.53 -0.29
CA GLY A 501 38.12 -10.78 -1.36
C GLY A 501 38.35 -9.52 -2.20
N HIS A 502 39.62 -9.23 -2.45
CA HIS A 502 40.12 -8.14 -3.30
C HIS A 502 39.44 -8.16 -4.69
N ARG A 503 38.84 -7.03 -5.10
CA ARG A 503 38.17 -6.88 -6.40
C ARG A 503 39.20 -6.59 -7.50
N ILE A 504 39.32 -7.48 -8.47
CA ILE A 504 39.92 -7.16 -9.78
C ILE A 504 38.76 -6.96 -10.78
N LYS A 505 38.70 -5.79 -11.41
CA LYS A 505 37.75 -5.51 -12.49
C LYS A 505 38.28 -6.16 -13.77
N LEU A 506 37.51 -7.05 -14.38
CA LEU A 506 37.75 -7.50 -15.76
C LEU A 506 36.89 -6.68 -16.73
N CYS A 507 37.55 -6.29 -17.82
CA CYS A 507 37.00 -5.49 -18.91
C CYS A 507 35.93 -6.26 -19.70
N GLN A 508 34.98 -5.52 -20.27
CA GLN A 508 33.89 -6.03 -21.10
C GLN A 508 34.42 -6.80 -22.31
N SER A 509 33.87 -7.99 -22.59
CA SER A 509 33.93 -8.60 -23.91
C SER A 509 32.54 -8.64 -24.54
N ALA A 510 32.54 -8.30 -25.83
CA ALA A 510 31.40 -8.05 -26.69
C ALA A 510 30.59 -9.30 -27.02
N GLY A 511 29.36 -9.05 -27.50
CA GLY A 511 28.30 -10.02 -27.68
C GLY A 511 28.55 -11.14 -28.68
N VAL A 512 27.82 -12.23 -28.46
CA VAL A 512 27.54 -13.26 -29.45
C VAL A 512 26.11 -13.77 -29.21
N TRP A 513 25.32 -13.78 -30.29
CA TRP A 513 23.99 -14.36 -30.39
C TRP A 513 24.13 -15.85 -30.74
N TYR A 514 23.31 -16.73 -30.16
CA TYR A 514 23.25 -18.15 -30.55
C TYR A 514 21.79 -18.64 -30.59
N HIS A 515 21.19 -18.68 -31.78
CA HIS A 515 20.65 -19.89 -32.46
C HIS A 515 19.92 -19.47 -33.74
N GLU A 516 19.93 -20.33 -34.77
CA GLU A 516 19.50 -20.04 -36.16
C GLU A 516 18.00 -20.17 -36.45
N ASP A 517 17.13 -20.26 -35.44
CA ASP A 517 15.67 -20.45 -35.65
C ASP A 517 14.80 -19.42 -34.91
N ALA A 518 15.27 -18.17 -34.80
CA ALA A 518 14.49 -17.05 -34.24
C ALA A 518 14.12 -16.01 -35.30
#